data_AF-A0AAD2JVX7-F1
#
_entry.id   AF-A0AAD2JVX7-F1
#
_cell.length_a   1.000
_cell.length_b   1.000
_cell.length_c   1.000
_cell.angle_alpha   90.00
_cell.angle_beta   90.00
_cell.angle_gamma   90.00
#
_symmetry.space_group_name_H-M   'P 1'
#
loop_
_entity.id
_entity.type
_entity.pdbx_description
1 polymer ?
#
loop_
_entity_poly.entity_id
_entity_poly.type
_entity_poly.pdbx_seq_one_letter_code
_entity_poly.pdbx_strand_id
1 'polypeptide(L)'
;MFARGAVPGRVLTWCYDESEEDFTKGGLVFVAARWYMASDGQNPDATALDIWVFDQLQSLFRNATTDAALDARLRAPQVVFFLHLLGLDTTGHSYRPFSAEYMNNIRVVDDIVRRTERAVRDFFQDDETSYLFTADHGMSVIGNHGDGHPDNTRTPVVAWGRGVRGPLPDTSPTSHDASSSPWELGHLYRRDVEQADLAPLMAALLGVNWPVNSVGVLPDVDSSRPGFLAPAGGERRLAEASAVNARMILEQYRVKHELKQSQTVWYKPFPRFVASPMDSIEKALDAQQWDSARKLAAGVIQDGLDGLRYLQTYERRLIKGMVIASYLGWAAYAALFILRPLDTHGISVRGYQVVTSIALGVLGAFWALFAVQKSPWTYYVYVAFPCYFWQQVVLQMTPYIRAQNSGGWRFGRGLFYAAAVFVVLQSMVLAYVHRFIWSVGFVVIGVLWPMASGLRETRLWSLSCLVTAIFPLLSVDKEETILAITFGGCSMLACAALYFKFGGLSKLPTRLFAIQVGPRSCP
;
A
#
# COMPACT_ATOMS: atom_id res chain seq x y z
N MET A 1 16.47 -14.17 -2.59
CA MET A 1 15.44 -13.75 -3.56
C MET A 1 15.94 -13.76 -5.01
N PHE A 2 17.02 -13.06 -5.35
CA PHE A 2 17.51 -12.87 -6.72
C PHE A 2 17.92 -14.13 -7.50
N ALA A 3 18.39 -15.19 -6.81
CA ALA A 3 18.76 -16.43 -7.49
C ALA A 3 17.54 -17.25 -7.96
N ARG A 4 16.37 -17.09 -7.32
CA ARG A 4 15.16 -17.86 -7.67
C ARG A 4 14.57 -17.31 -8.98
N GLY A 5 14.60 -18.12 -10.03
CA GLY A 5 14.11 -17.74 -11.37
C GLY A 5 15.16 -17.10 -12.28
N ALA A 6 16.38 -16.88 -11.78
CA ALA A 6 17.49 -16.46 -12.62
C ALA A 6 18.07 -17.65 -13.42
N VAL A 7 18.73 -17.34 -14.54
CA VAL A 7 19.48 -18.35 -15.31
C VAL A 7 20.57 -18.95 -14.40
N PRO A 8 20.68 -20.29 -14.30
CA PRO A 8 21.66 -20.94 -13.44
C PRO A 8 23.08 -20.42 -13.67
N GLY A 9 23.81 -20.13 -12.58
CA GLY A 9 25.19 -19.64 -12.62
C GLY A 9 25.36 -18.14 -12.94
N ARG A 10 24.29 -17.40 -13.27
CA ARG A 10 24.36 -15.94 -13.51
C ARG A 10 24.37 -15.10 -12.24
N VAL A 11 23.67 -15.55 -11.19
CA VAL A 11 23.58 -14.84 -9.92
C VAL A 11 24.34 -15.64 -8.87
N LEU A 12 25.33 -15.00 -8.25
CA LEU A 12 25.99 -15.49 -7.05
C LEU A 12 25.40 -14.74 -5.86
N THR A 13 25.00 -15.47 -4.82
CA THR A 13 24.38 -14.86 -3.63
C THR A 13 25.00 -15.42 -2.36
N TRP A 14 25.27 -14.53 -1.43
CA TRP A 14 25.53 -14.83 -0.03
C TRP A 14 24.45 -14.14 0.78
N CYS A 15 23.84 -14.86 1.71
CA CYS A 15 22.84 -14.36 2.64
C CYS A 15 23.14 -14.93 4.02
N TYR A 16 22.89 -14.12 5.03
CA TYR A 16 22.74 -14.58 6.41
C TYR A 16 21.50 -15.48 6.53
N ASP A 17 21.46 -16.32 7.56
CA ASP A 17 20.31 -17.16 7.86
C ASP A 17 19.18 -16.31 8.46
N GLU A 18 17.92 -16.66 8.18
CA GLU A 18 16.75 -15.95 8.71
C GLU A 18 16.77 -15.87 10.26
N SER A 19 17.34 -16.87 10.93
CA SER A 19 17.50 -16.87 12.38
C SER A 19 18.49 -15.83 12.91
N GLU A 20 19.36 -15.28 12.06
CA GLU A 20 20.33 -14.23 12.36
C GLU A 20 19.69 -12.83 12.23
N GLU A 21 18.48 -12.74 11.66
CA GLU A 21 17.62 -11.54 11.68
C GLU A 21 16.83 -11.40 12.99
N ASP A 22 17.00 -12.33 13.94
CA ASP A 22 16.34 -12.29 15.25
C ASP A 22 17.22 -11.58 16.31
N PHE A 23 16.98 -10.28 16.44
CA PHE A 23 17.70 -9.39 17.35
C PHE A 23 17.08 -9.33 18.76
N THR A 24 16.25 -10.30 19.12
CA THR A 24 15.76 -10.45 20.51
C THR A 24 16.72 -11.27 21.40
N LYS A 25 17.76 -11.86 20.80
CA LYS A 25 18.74 -12.73 21.46
C LYS A 25 19.98 -11.95 21.92
N GLY A 26 20.01 -11.48 23.16
CA GLY A 26 20.96 -10.50 23.71
C GLY A 26 22.47 -10.62 23.36
N GLY A 27 23.16 -9.47 23.39
CA GLY A 27 24.61 -9.23 23.55
C GLY A 27 25.61 -9.73 22.48
N LEU A 28 25.46 -10.96 21.99
CA LEU A 28 26.37 -11.60 21.04
C LEU A 28 25.60 -12.04 19.79
N VAL A 29 25.96 -11.49 18.64
CA VAL A 29 25.34 -11.86 17.36
C VAL A 29 26.33 -12.73 16.59
N PHE A 30 25.93 -13.98 16.32
CA PHE A 30 26.69 -14.91 15.49
C PHE A 30 26.14 -14.85 14.08
N VAL A 31 26.97 -14.42 13.13
CA VAL A 31 26.58 -14.30 11.72
C VAL A 31 27.58 -15.07 10.88
N ALA A 32 27.09 -16.12 10.20
CA ALA A 32 27.85 -16.94 9.27
C ALA A 32 29.27 -17.30 9.78
N ALA A 33 29.32 -17.97 10.93
CA ALA A 33 30.55 -18.45 11.57
C ALA A 33 31.46 -17.38 12.23
N ARG A 34 31.01 -16.13 12.39
CA ARG A 34 31.76 -15.07 13.07
C ARG A 34 30.96 -14.39 14.17
N TRP A 35 31.61 -14.07 15.28
CA TRP A 35 31.02 -13.32 16.39
C TRP A 35 31.19 -11.82 16.20
N TYR A 36 30.08 -11.09 16.36
CA TYR A 36 30.05 -9.62 16.44
C TYR A 36 29.57 -9.21 17.84
N MET A 37 30.32 -8.30 18.46
CA MET A 37 30.02 -7.77 19.79
C MET A 37 29.12 -6.55 19.66
N ALA A 38 28.07 -6.48 20.48
CA ALA A 38 27.26 -5.29 20.59
C ALA A 38 28.04 -4.11 21.17
N SER A 39 27.83 -2.92 20.62
CA SER A 39 28.46 -1.68 21.09
C SER A 39 28.07 -1.28 22.52
N ASP A 40 26.91 -1.73 23.04
CA ASP A 40 26.42 -1.42 24.39
C ASP A 40 26.40 -2.62 25.37
N GLY A 41 26.77 -3.82 24.89
CA GLY A 41 26.84 -5.04 25.70
C GLY A 41 25.52 -5.60 26.24
N GLN A 42 24.36 -5.05 25.87
CA GLN A 42 23.06 -5.50 26.37
C GLN A 42 22.10 -5.94 25.26
N ASN A 43 22.11 -5.29 24.09
CA ASN A 43 21.21 -5.64 22.98
C ASN A 43 21.96 -6.07 21.71
N PRO A 44 21.39 -6.97 20.89
CA PRO A 44 21.99 -7.40 19.62
C PRO A 44 22.18 -6.21 18.70
N ASP A 45 23.42 -6.01 18.23
CA ASP A 45 23.75 -4.88 17.39
C ASP A 45 23.39 -5.18 15.93
N ALA A 46 22.28 -4.63 15.46
CA ALA A 46 21.77 -4.82 14.11
C ALA A 46 22.77 -4.39 13.02
N THR A 47 23.74 -3.53 13.36
CA THR A 47 24.82 -3.14 12.46
C THR A 47 25.74 -4.31 12.07
N ALA A 48 25.74 -5.41 12.84
CA ALA A 48 26.57 -6.58 12.57
C ALA A 48 26.28 -7.20 11.19
N LEU A 49 25.01 -7.23 10.75
CA LEU A 49 24.66 -7.71 9.42
C LEU A 49 25.14 -6.78 8.32
N ASP A 50 25.06 -5.46 8.52
CA ASP A 50 25.58 -4.47 7.57
C ASP A 50 27.10 -4.64 7.40
N ILE A 51 27.82 -4.81 8.51
CA ILE A 51 29.26 -5.06 8.54
C ILE A 51 29.58 -6.40 7.84
N TRP A 52 28.79 -7.44 8.11
CA TRP A 52 28.98 -8.74 7.48
C TRP A 52 28.86 -8.66 5.95
N VAL A 53 27.90 -7.91 5.42
CA VAL A 53 27.73 -7.70 3.97
C VAL A 53 28.98 -7.06 3.38
N PHE A 54 29.52 -6.03 4.04
CA PHE A 54 30.77 -5.41 3.61
C PHE A 54 31.95 -6.39 3.66
N ASP A 55 32.06 -7.20 4.73
CA ASP A 55 33.12 -8.20 4.88
C ASP A 55 33.04 -9.30 3.81
N GLN A 56 31.84 -9.68 3.36
CA GLN A 56 31.66 -10.59 2.23
C GLN A 56 32.16 -9.98 0.92
N LEU A 57 31.88 -8.70 0.66
CA LEU A 57 32.43 -7.99 -0.50
C LEU A 57 33.96 -7.96 -0.47
N GLN A 58 34.56 -7.64 0.68
CA GLN A 58 36.02 -7.65 0.82
C GLN A 58 36.61 -9.05 0.61
N SER A 59 35.93 -10.08 1.11
CA SER A 59 36.35 -11.47 0.94
C SER A 59 36.24 -11.90 -0.52
N LEU A 60 35.20 -11.47 -1.24
CA LEU A 60 35.05 -11.69 -2.67
C LEU A 60 36.22 -11.10 -3.46
N PHE A 61 36.58 -9.84 -3.21
CA PHE A 61 37.72 -9.19 -3.87
C PHE A 61 39.07 -9.81 -3.49
N ARG A 62 39.27 -10.18 -2.22
CA ARG A 62 40.49 -10.90 -1.80
C ARG A 62 40.61 -12.25 -2.50
N ASN A 63 39.54 -13.04 -2.53
CA ASN A 63 39.57 -14.36 -3.18
C ASN A 63 39.89 -14.25 -4.67
N ALA A 64 39.39 -13.21 -5.35
CA ALA A 64 39.71 -12.94 -6.75
C ALA A 64 41.21 -12.70 -6.99
N THR A 65 41.97 -12.19 -6.01
CA THR A 65 43.43 -12.05 -6.16
C THR A 65 44.18 -13.39 -6.28
N THR A 66 43.56 -14.48 -5.83
CA THR A 66 44.14 -15.83 -5.87
C THR A 66 43.42 -16.78 -6.82
N ASP A 67 42.20 -16.44 -7.26
CA ASP A 67 41.38 -17.21 -8.20
C ASP A 67 41.22 -16.43 -9.50
N ALA A 68 42.03 -16.79 -10.51
CA ALA A 68 42.03 -16.14 -11.81
C ALA A 68 40.69 -16.25 -12.56
N ALA A 69 39.92 -17.33 -12.34
CA ALA A 69 38.62 -17.49 -12.97
C ALA A 69 37.59 -16.54 -12.33
N LEU A 70 37.66 -16.34 -11.02
CA LEU A 70 36.84 -15.36 -10.31
C LEU A 70 37.21 -13.92 -10.72
N ASP A 71 38.49 -13.56 -10.75
CA ASP A 71 38.94 -12.22 -11.19
C ASP A 71 38.45 -11.90 -12.61
N ALA A 72 38.63 -12.83 -13.54
CA ALA A 72 38.13 -12.67 -14.91
C ALA A 72 36.61 -12.48 -14.97
N ARG A 73 35.85 -13.15 -14.11
CA ARG A 73 34.39 -12.97 -14.02
C ARG A 73 33.99 -11.61 -13.44
N LEU A 74 34.69 -11.14 -12.41
CA LEU A 74 34.40 -9.85 -11.78
C LEU A 74 34.76 -8.66 -12.68
N ARG A 75 35.79 -8.82 -13.52
CA ARG A 75 36.19 -7.83 -14.53
C ARG A 75 35.48 -7.97 -15.88
N ALA A 76 34.53 -8.89 -15.99
CA ALA A 76 33.70 -8.99 -17.17
C ALA A 76 32.82 -7.74 -17.33
N PRO A 77 32.43 -7.37 -18.56
CA PRO A 77 31.46 -6.29 -18.75
C PRO A 77 30.13 -6.58 -18.04
N GLN A 78 29.43 -5.52 -17.62
CA GLN A 78 28.05 -5.57 -17.13
C GLN A 78 27.86 -6.42 -15.85
N VAL A 79 28.88 -6.43 -14.98
CA VAL A 79 28.78 -7.02 -13.63
C VAL A 79 28.04 -6.08 -12.71
N VAL A 80 27.09 -6.62 -11.94
CA VAL A 80 26.30 -5.86 -10.96
C VAL A 80 26.56 -6.41 -9.57
N PHE A 81 26.94 -5.54 -8.65
CA PHE A 81 27.01 -5.82 -7.22
C PHE A 81 25.76 -5.27 -6.55
N PHE A 82 25.08 -6.09 -5.76
CA PHE A 82 23.92 -5.69 -4.98
C PHE A 82 24.20 -5.97 -3.51
N LEU A 83 24.23 -4.90 -2.70
CA LEU A 83 24.44 -4.96 -1.26
C LEU A 83 23.15 -4.54 -0.56
N HIS A 84 22.61 -5.40 0.29
CA HIS A 84 21.43 -5.13 1.10
C HIS A 84 21.86 -4.92 2.55
N LEU A 85 21.55 -3.75 3.13
CA LEU A 85 21.95 -3.37 4.48
C LEU A 85 20.70 -3.32 5.36
N LEU A 86 20.48 -4.36 6.17
CA LEU A 86 19.26 -4.57 6.96
C LEU A 86 19.25 -3.79 8.28
N GLY A 87 20.41 -3.41 8.82
CA GLY A 87 20.54 -2.95 10.21
C GLY A 87 19.64 -1.75 10.55
N LEU A 88 19.46 -0.82 9.61
CA LEU A 88 18.59 0.34 9.79
C LEU A 88 17.12 -0.03 9.97
N ASP A 89 16.61 -1.01 9.21
CA ASP A 89 15.21 -1.44 9.35
C ASP A 89 14.98 -2.03 10.74
N THR A 90 15.83 -3.00 11.13
CA THR A 90 15.78 -3.63 12.45
C THR A 90 15.89 -2.62 13.60
N THR A 91 16.85 -1.69 13.51
CA THR A 91 17.06 -0.68 14.53
C THR A 91 15.87 0.28 14.59
N GLY A 92 15.27 0.61 13.44
CA GLY A 92 14.06 1.42 13.35
C GLY A 92 12.86 0.78 14.03
N HIS A 93 12.62 -0.53 13.83
CA HIS A 93 11.56 -1.28 14.53
C HIS A 93 11.80 -1.34 16.04
N SER A 94 13.05 -1.55 16.45
CA SER A 94 13.41 -1.82 17.85
C SER A 94 13.46 -0.55 18.71
N TYR A 95 14.04 0.53 18.18
CA TYR A 95 14.35 1.75 18.94
C TYR A 95 13.62 2.99 18.42
N ARG A 96 12.88 2.88 17.31
CA ARG A 96 12.21 3.97 16.58
C ARG A 96 13.21 4.88 15.84
N PRO A 97 12.78 5.56 14.76
CA PRO A 97 13.59 6.58 14.12
C PRO A 97 14.01 7.68 15.10
N PHE A 98 15.15 8.32 14.82
CA PHE A 98 15.76 9.39 15.63
C PHE A 98 16.28 9.00 17.03
N SER A 99 16.18 7.72 17.42
CA SER A 99 16.87 7.20 18.60
C SER A 99 18.40 7.27 18.44
N ALA A 100 19.13 7.22 19.55
CA ALA A 100 20.60 7.26 19.51
C ALA A 100 21.18 6.06 18.76
N GLU A 101 20.53 4.90 18.91
CA GLU A 101 20.82 3.63 18.26
C GLU A 101 20.62 3.75 16.75
N TYR A 102 19.48 4.29 16.31
CA TYR A 102 19.21 4.50 14.89
C TYR A 102 20.22 5.48 14.26
N MET A 103 20.51 6.60 14.94
CA MET A 103 21.51 7.56 14.47
C MET A 103 22.92 6.96 14.43
N ASN A 104 23.27 6.06 15.34
CA ASN A 104 24.53 5.33 15.30
C ASN A 104 24.58 4.36 14.12
N ASN A 105 23.51 3.61 13.84
CA ASN A 105 23.44 2.72 12.68
C ASN A 105 23.56 3.49 11.36
N ILE A 106 22.99 4.71 11.25
CA ILE A 106 23.18 5.57 10.07
C ILE A 106 24.66 5.86 9.85
N ARG A 107 25.42 6.19 10.91
CA ARG A 107 26.87 6.45 10.80
C ARG A 107 27.64 5.20 10.34
N VAL A 108 27.23 4.01 10.78
CA VAL A 108 27.83 2.76 10.33
C VAL A 108 27.58 2.53 8.85
N VAL A 109 26.35 2.73 8.38
CA VAL A 109 25.99 2.60 6.96
C VAL A 109 26.75 3.63 6.11
N ASP A 110 26.87 4.88 6.56
CA ASP A 110 27.68 5.91 5.87
C ASP A 110 29.16 5.49 5.73
N ASP A 111 29.76 4.95 6.80
CA ASP A 111 31.13 4.42 6.73
C ASP A 111 31.26 3.22 5.77
N ILE A 112 30.27 2.32 5.76
CA ILE A 112 30.22 1.18 4.84
C ILE A 112 30.14 1.66 3.39
N VAL A 113 29.32 2.66 3.06
CA VAL A 113 29.23 3.22 1.71
C VAL A 113 30.60 3.77 1.27
N ARG A 114 31.24 4.57 2.12
CA ARG A 114 32.58 5.14 1.86
C ARG A 114 33.64 4.06 1.65
N ARG A 115 33.63 3.01 2.46
CA ARG A 115 34.58 1.89 2.37
C ARG A 115 34.30 0.99 1.17
N THR A 116 33.04 0.83 0.78
CA THR A 116 32.62 0.09 -0.42
C THR A 116 33.15 0.76 -1.66
N GLU A 117 32.96 2.08 -1.80
CA GLU A 117 33.50 2.84 -2.93
C GLU A 117 35.02 2.68 -3.03
N ARG A 118 35.74 2.83 -1.91
CA ARG A 118 37.20 2.63 -1.87
C ARG A 118 37.60 1.22 -2.26
N ALA A 119 36.96 0.19 -1.71
CA ALA A 119 37.27 -1.21 -2.00
C ALA A 119 37.07 -1.54 -3.49
N VAL A 120 36.01 -1.01 -4.11
CA VAL A 120 35.76 -1.16 -5.55
C VAL A 120 36.86 -0.46 -6.35
N ARG A 121 37.17 0.81 -6.04
CA ARG A 121 38.24 1.56 -6.72
C ARG A 121 39.59 0.86 -6.62
N ASP A 122 39.95 0.38 -5.42
CA ASP A 122 41.22 -0.31 -5.17
C ASP A 122 41.29 -1.66 -5.90
N PHE A 123 40.17 -2.37 -6.04
CA PHE A 123 40.12 -3.65 -6.75
C PHE A 123 40.21 -3.46 -8.27
N PHE A 124 39.38 -2.57 -8.85
CA PHE A 124 39.31 -2.39 -10.30
C PHE A 124 40.43 -1.51 -10.86
N GLN A 125 40.94 -0.56 -10.08
CA GLN A 125 41.95 0.44 -10.48
C GLN A 125 41.49 1.32 -11.65
N ASP A 126 40.21 1.65 -11.69
CA ASP A 126 39.59 2.55 -12.67
C ASP A 126 38.46 3.40 -12.05
N ASP A 127 37.90 4.30 -12.86
CA ASP A 127 36.72 5.11 -12.56
C ASP A 127 35.53 4.74 -13.46
N GLU A 128 35.41 3.47 -13.86
CA GLU A 128 34.37 2.97 -14.78
C GLU A 128 33.12 2.44 -14.04
N THR A 129 33.12 2.44 -12.71
CA THR A 129 31.96 2.01 -11.91
C THR A 129 30.93 3.14 -11.73
N SER A 130 29.65 2.80 -11.92
CA SER A 130 28.51 3.62 -11.52
C SER A 130 27.94 3.11 -10.19
N TYR A 131 27.54 4.01 -9.31
CA TYR A 131 26.95 3.69 -8.03
C TYR A 131 25.52 4.24 -7.95
N LEU A 132 24.64 3.47 -7.33
CA LEU A 132 23.27 3.87 -7.01
C LEU A 132 22.98 3.43 -5.56
N PHE A 133 22.75 4.41 -4.69
CA PHE A 133 22.38 4.20 -3.30
C PHE A 133 20.93 4.62 -3.08
N THR A 134 20.13 3.73 -2.49
CA THR A 134 18.73 3.95 -2.20
C THR A 134 18.26 3.09 -1.03
N ALA A 135 17.03 3.31 -0.58
CA ALA A 135 16.29 2.39 0.29
C ALA A 135 15.07 1.83 -0.46
N ASP A 136 14.60 0.67 -0.03
CA ASP A 136 13.39 0.02 -0.51
C ASP A 136 12.11 0.61 0.11
N HIS A 137 12.21 1.11 1.35
CA HIS A 137 11.15 1.89 2.00
C HIS A 137 11.72 2.92 2.99
N GLY A 138 10.85 3.81 3.44
CA GLY A 138 11.10 4.66 4.61
C GLY A 138 10.47 4.05 5.87
N MET A 139 10.36 4.84 6.94
CA MET A 139 9.85 4.39 8.24
C MET A 139 9.09 5.52 8.94
N SER A 140 7.93 5.19 9.52
CA SER A 140 7.16 6.11 10.36
C SER A 140 7.86 6.36 11.70
N VAL A 141 7.49 7.45 12.37
CA VAL A 141 8.06 7.85 13.68
C VAL A 141 7.93 6.79 14.78
N ILE A 142 7.01 5.83 14.63
CA ILE A 142 6.82 4.73 15.57
C ILE A 142 7.60 3.46 15.20
N GLY A 143 8.43 3.50 14.15
CA GLY A 143 9.19 2.34 13.70
C GLY A 143 8.38 1.34 12.88
N ASN A 144 7.24 1.74 12.29
CA ASN A 144 6.47 0.91 11.35
C ASN A 144 6.64 1.39 9.91
N HIS A 145 6.44 0.49 8.95
CA HIS A 145 6.38 0.78 7.52
C HIS A 145 5.32 -0.12 6.82
N GLY A 146 5.11 0.09 5.52
CA GLY A 146 4.19 -0.72 4.70
C GLY A 146 2.81 -0.10 4.43
N ASP A 147 2.56 1.12 4.91
CA ASP A 147 1.39 1.90 4.51
C ASP A 147 1.74 2.98 3.46
N GLY A 148 0.77 3.81 3.09
CA GLY A 148 0.92 4.87 2.08
C GLY A 148 1.42 6.22 2.61
N HIS A 149 1.87 6.31 3.87
CA HIS A 149 2.39 7.54 4.43
C HIS A 149 3.69 7.97 3.71
N PRO A 150 3.93 9.28 3.47
CA PRO A 150 5.14 9.74 2.82
C PRO A 150 6.43 9.28 3.52
N ASP A 151 6.45 9.23 4.85
CA ASP A 151 7.64 8.75 5.59
C ASP A 151 7.94 7.27 5.32
N ASN A 152 6.96 6.48 4.91
CA ASN A 152 7.12 5.06 4.57
C ASN A 152 7.48 4.84 3.09
N THR A 153 7.17 5.81 2.23
CA THR A 153 7.28 5.66 0.77
C THR A 153 8.40 6.50 0.16
N ARG A 154 8.85 7.57 0.83
CA ARG A 154 9.97 8.40 0.40
C ARG A 154 11.28 7.74 0.80
N THR A 155 12.15 7.52 -0.18
CA THR A 155 13.48 6.96 0.04
C THR A 155 14.55 7.89 -0.55
N PRO A 156 15.75 7.94 0.05
CA PRO A 156 16.85 8.68 -0.55
C PRO A 156 17.26 8.01 -1.86
N VAL A 157 17.66 8.80 -2.86
CA VAL A 157 18.31 8.29 -4.08
C VAL A 157 19.54 9.13 -4.34
N VAL A 158 20.71 8.49 -4.34
CA VAL A 158 21.99 9.13 -4.67
C VAL A 158 22.67 8.29 -5.74
N ALA A 159 23.06 8.91 -6.84
CA ALA A 159 23.81 8.26 -7.92
C ALA A 159 25.09 9.02 -8.20
N TRP A 160 26.18 8.30 -8.46
CA TRP A 160 27.48 8.88 -8.79
C TRP A 160 28.36 7.90 -9.59
N GLY A 161 29.55 8.34 -9.98
CA GLY A 161 30.50 7.54 -10.76
C GLY A 161 30.26 7.65 -12.27
N ARG A 162 30.72 6.65 -13.01
CA ARG A 162 30.74 6.66 -14.48
C ARG A 162 29.34 6.84 -15.07
N GLY A 163 29.20 7.71 -16.07
CA GLY A 163 27.95 7.90 -16.81
C GLY A 163 26.83 8.61 -16.02
N VAL A 164 27.05 8.96 -14.75
CA VAL A 164 26.13 9.75 -13.94
C VAL A 164 26.53 11.22 -13.99
N ARG A 165 25.54 12.10 -14.13
CA ARG A 165 25.70 13.55 -14.09
C ARG A 165 26.04 14.01 -12.67
N GLY A 166 27.11 14.79 -12.52
CA GLY A 166 27.45 15.46 -11.26
C GLY A 166 26.43 16.51 -10.83
N PRO A 167 26.46 16.97 -9.56
CA PRO A 167 25.47 17.87 -8.99
C PRO A 167 25.35 19.20 -9.77
N LEU A 168 24.14 19.75 -9.83
CA LEU A 168 23.83 21.04 -10.44
C LEU A 168 23.40 22.02 -9.35
N PRO A 169 23.65 23.33 -9.50
CA PRO A 169 23.09 24.32 -8.61
C PRO A 169 21.56 24.34 -8.74
N ASP A 170 20.86 24.62 -7.63
CA ASP A 170 19.41 24.82 -7.69
C ASP A 170 19.05 26.08 -8.49
N THR A 171 17.82 26.13 -8.99
CA THR A 171 17.31 27.22 -9.83
C THR A 171 16.11 27.93 -9.19
N SER A 172 15.65 29.02 -9.79
CA SER A 172 14.40 29.68 -9.40
C SER A 172 13.32 29.40 -10.46
N PRO A 173 12.17 28.79 -10.11
CA PRO A 173 11.75 28.40 -8.75
C PRO A 173 12.55 27.21 -8.18
N THR A 174 12.73 27.23 -6.85
CA THR A 174 13.44 26.18 -6.09
C THR A 174 12.87 24.79 -6.39
N SER A 175 13.76 23.81 -6.54
CA SER A 175 13.38 22.39 -6.64
C SER A 175 13.08 21.76 -5.28
N HIS A 176 13.37 22.47 -4.18
CA HIS A 176 13.11 22.05 -2.81
C HIS A 176 11.74 22.47 -2.28
N ASP A 177 11.29 21.72 -1.28
CA ASP A 177 10.06 21.89 -0.53
C ASP A 177 10.31 21.84 0.99
N ALA A 178 9.24 21.95 1.79
CA ALA A 178 9.32 21.89 3.25
C ALA A 178 9.97 20.60 3.78
N SER A 179 9.84 19.48 3.07
CA SER A 179 10.42 18.20 3.52
C SER A 179 11.93 18.11 3.31
N SER A 180 12.46 18.85 2.34
CA SER A 180 13.89 18.86 2.01
C SER A 180 14.66 20.06 2.56
N SER A 181 13.96 21.05 3.10
CA SER A 181 14.57 22.21 3.76
C SER A 181 15.57 21.83 4.86
N PRO A 182 15.36 20.78 5.69
CA PRO A 182 16.30 20.43 6.76
C PRO A 182 17.58 19.73 6.29
N TRP A 183 17.69 19.37 5.00
CA TRP A 183 18.82 18.55 4.50
C TRP A 183 20.11 19.35 4.34
N GLU A 184 20.05 20.68 4.42
CA GLU A 184 21.19 21.58 4.13
C GLU A 184 21.74 21.45 2.69
N LEU A 185 20.96 20.84 1.79
CA LEU A 185 21.29 20.64 0.37
C LEU A 185 20.55 21.58 -0.58
N GLY A 186 19.86 22.60 -0.06
CA GLY A 186 19.01 23.52 -0.86
C GLY A 186 19.75 24.34 -1.93
N HIS A 187 21.07 24.28 -1.96
CA HIS A 187 21.90 24.91 -3.00
C HIS A 187 22.10 24.00 -4.22
N LEU A 188 21.71 22.72 -4.14
CA LEU A 188 21.83 21.73 -5.21
C LEU A 188 20.46 21.39 -5.78
N TYR A 189 20.34 21.17 -7.08
CA TYR A 189 19.09 20.79 -7.71
C TYR A 189 18.61 19.41 -7.24
N ARG A 190 17.38 19.34 -6.72
CA ARG A 190 16.67 18.11 -6.36
C ARG A 190 15.83 17.59 -7.53
N ARG A 191 15.92 16.29 -7.79
CA ARG A 191 15.06 15.58 -8.74
C ARG A 191 14.47 14.32 -8.11
N ASP A 192 13.18 14.36 -7.87
CA ASP A 192 12.43 13.18 -7.45
C ASP A 192 12.13 12.26 -8.64
N VAL A 193 12.13 10.96 -8.36
CA VAL A 193 11.84 9.86 -9.28
C VAL A 193 11.00 8.80 -8.55
N GLU A 194 10.31 7.95 -9.29
CA GLU A 194 9.62 6.79 -8.70
C GLU A 194 10.62 5.65 -8.49
N GLN A 195 10.41 4.79 -7.48
CA GLN A 195 11.32 3.65 -7.24
C GLN A 195 11.46 2.72 -8.47
N ALA A 196 10.38 2.59 -9.26
CA ALA A 196 10.39 1.81 -10.50
C ALA A 196 11.33 2.38 -11.57
N ASP A 197 11.67 3.67 -11.51
CA ASP A 197 12.53 4.39 -12.46
C ASP A 197 14.01 4.04 -12.29
N LEU A 198 14.38 3.46 -11.15
CA LEU A 198 15.76 3.01 -10.91
C LEU A 198 16.15 1.84 -11.81
N ALA A 199 15.21 0.95 -12.13
CA ALA A 199 15.46 -0.18 -13.02
C ALA A 199 15.88 0.25 -14.46
N PRO A 200 15.14 1.14 -15.15
CA PRO A 200 15.56 1.65 -16.44
C PRO A 200 16.82 2.54 -16.35
N LEU A 201 17.01 3.28 -15.24
CA LEU A 201 18.25 4.04 -15.02
C LEU A 201 19.48 3.13 -14.97
N MET A 202 19.42 2.04 -14.18
CA MET A 202 20.48 1.03 -14.12
C MET A 202 20.72 0.36 -15.48
N ALA A 203 19.65 0.02 -16.21
CA ALA A 203 19.78 -0.58 -17.53
C ALA A 203 20.45 0.36 -18.54
N ALA A 204 20.14 1.67 -18.48
CA ALA A 204 20.76 2.68 -19.31
C ALA A 204 22.25 2.90 -18.97
N LEU A 205 22.62 2.91 -17.68
CA LEU A 205 24.01 3.01 -17.23
C LEU A 205 24.86 1.81 -17.70
N LEU A 206 24.32 0.60 -17.58
CA LEU A 206 25.00 -0.64 -17.97
C LEU A 206 25.00 -0.90 -19.49
N GLY A 207 24.15 -0.20 -20.24
CA GLY A 207 23.94 -0.46 -21.67
C GLY A 207 23.40 -1.87 -21.95
N VAL A 208 22.49 -2.36 -21.11
CA VAL A 208 21.85 -3.68 -21.23
C VAL A 208 20.41 -3.57 -21.73
N ASN A 209 19.85 -4.71 -22.14
CA ASN A 209 18.41 -4.81 -22.38
C ASN A 209 17.63 -4.47 -21.09
N TRP A 210 16.55 -3.73 -21.25
CA TRP A 210 15.75 -3.26 -20.13
C TRP A 210 14.92 -4.41 -19.53
N PRO A 211 14.60 -4.39 -18.23
CA PRO A 211 13.79 -5.43 -17.62
C PRO A 211 12.43 -5.55 -18.32
N VAL A 212 12.05 -6.78 -18.70
CA VAL A 212 10.90 -7.07 -19.57
C VAL A 212 9.56 -6.54 -19.06
N ASN A 213 9.42 -6.41 -17.73
CA ASN A 213 8.21 -5.91 -17.06
C ASN A 213 8.40 -4.52 -16.44
N SER A 214 9.45 -3.78 -16.84
CA SER A 214 9.70 -2.43 -16.31
C SER A 214 8.60 -1.46 -16.75
N VAL A 215 7.95 -0.82 -15.77
CA VAL A 215 7.05 0.32 -16.00
C VAL A 215 7.70 1.65 -15.60
N GLY A 216 9.00 1.60 -15.24
CA GLY A 216 9.75 2.79 -14.86
C GLY A 216 9.98 3.72 -16.05
N VAL A 217 10.06 5.00 -15.73
CA VAL A 217 10.37 6.08 -16.65
C VAL A 217 11.78 6.56 -16.37
N LEU A 218 12.66 6.46 -17.36
CA LEU A 218 14.00 7.01 -17.24
C LEU A 218 13.89 8.53 -16.99
N PRO A 219 14.50 9.08 -15.91
CA PRO A 219 14.31 10.48 -15.54
C PRO A 219 14.71 11.46 -16.65
N ASP A 220 15.70 11.07 -17.45
CA ASP A 220 16.22 11.79 -18.60
C ASP A 220 15.26 11.82 -19.82
N VAL A 221 14.09 11.17 -19.76
CA VAL A 221 13.05 11.33 -20.78
C VAL A 221 12.47 12.75 -20.78
N ASP A 222 12.28 13.32 -19.59
CA ASP A 222 11.72 14.67 -19.44
C ASP A 222 12.79 15.72 -19.75
N SER A 223 12.73 16.31 -20.95
CA SER A 223 13.69 17.32 -21.38
C SER A 223 13.52 18.68 -20.71
N SER A 224 12.44 18.89 -19.95
CA SER A 224 12.23 20.14 -19.20
C SER A 224 13.01 20.20 -17.88
N ARG A 225 13.55 19.06 -17.42
CA ARG A 225 14.24 18.93 -16.14
C ARG A 225 15.54 18.16 -16.30
N PRO A 226 16.61 18.50 -15.55
CA PRO A 226 17.82 17.69 -15.52
C PRO A 226 17.53 16.25 -15.07
N GLY A 227 18.05 15.27 -15.82
CA GLY A 227 18.04 13.86 -15.48
C GLY A 227 19.29 13.43 -14.70
N PHE A 228 19.59 12.13 -14.68
CA PHE A 228 20.72 11.57 -13.94
C PHE A 228 21.89 11.19 -14.85
N LEU A 229 21.70 11.04 -16.15
CA LEU A 229 22.71 10.50 -17.05
C LEU A 229 23.60 11.58 -17.65
N ALA A 230 24.88 11.24 -17.85
CA ALA A 230 25.86 12.02 -18.60
C ALA A 230 26.55 11.13 -19.64
N PRO A 231 25.83 10.65 -20.68
CA PRO A 231 26.41 9.75 -21.67
C PRO A 231 27.39 10.48 -22.59
N ALA A 232 28.46 9.79 -23.02
CA ALA A 232 29.45 10.34 -23.95
C ALA A 232 28.86 10.84 -25.29
N GLY A 233 27.72 10.27 -25.73
CA GLY A 233 27.00 10.71 -26.93
C GLY A 233 26.00 11.86 -26.70
N GLY A 234 25.97 12.46 -25.51
CA GLY A 234 25.13 13.60 -25.16
C GLY A 234 23.64 13.39 -25.43
N GLU A 235 22.97 14.45 -25.90
CA GLU A 235 21.53 14.48 -26.17
C GLU A 235 21.04 13.38 -27.13
N ARG A 236 21.87 12.97 -28.08
CA ARG A 236 21.52 11.87 -29.00
C ARG A 236 21.24 10.58 -28.23
N ARG A 237 22.12 10.17 -27.33
CA ARG A 237 21.93 8.94 -26.55
C ARG A 237 20.75 9.05 -25.58
N LEU A 238 20.49 10.24 -25.03
CA LEU A 238 19.32 10.47 -24.19
C LEU A 238 18.02 10.32 -25.00
N ALA A 239 17.98 10.82 -26.23
CA ALA A 239 16.84 10.66 -27.12
C ALA A 239 16.64 9.20 -27.56
N GLU A 240 17.72 8.48 -27.90
CA GLU A 240 17.68 7.04 -28.22
C GLU A 240 17.16 6.22 -27.02
N ALA A 241 17.67 6.48 -25.81
CA ALA A 241 17.21 5.83 -24.58
C ALA A 241 15.74 6.14 -24.27
N SER A 242 15.30 7.37 -24.52
CA SER A 242 13.89 7.76 -24.36
C SER A 242 12.97 7.01 -25.32
N ALA A 243 13.40 6.82 -26.57
CA ALA A 243 12.67 6.03 -27.55
C ALA A 243 12.59 4.54 -27.15
N VAL A 244 13.66 3.97 -26.59
CA VAL A 244 13.66 2.61 -26.03
C VAL A 244 12.66 2.49 -24.88
N ASN A 245 12.65 3.45 -23.94
CA ASN A 245 11.70 3.45 -22.84
C ASN A 245 10.25 3.49 -23.32
N ALA A 246 9.96 4.37 -24.30
CA ALA A 246 8.65 4.49 -24.91
C ALA A 246 8.20 3.18 -25.57
N ARG A 247 9.11 2.55 -26.32
CA ARG A 247 8.84 1.25 -26.95
C ARG A 247 8.52 0.17 -25.92
N MET A 248 9.31 0.07 -24.85
CA MET A 248 9.10 -0.93 -23.79
C MET A 248 7.72 -0.80 -23.13
N ILE A 249 7.33 0.40 -22.73
CA ILE A 249 6.02 0.64 -22.08
C ILE A 249 4.88 0.44 -23.08
N LEU A 250 5.05 0.88 -24.33
CA LEU A 250 4.06 0.69 -25.39
C LEU A 250 3.81 -0.79 -25.67
N GLU A 251 4.86 -1.61 -25.76
CA GLU A 251 4.71 -3.06 -25.99
C GLU A 251 3.99 -3.75 -24.83
N GLN A 252 4.26 -3.36 -23.59
CA GLN A 252 3.47 -3.87 -22.45
C GLN A 252 2.00 -3.50 -22.56
N TYR A 253 1.67 -2.27 -22.98
CA TYR A 253 0.30 -1.88 -23.22
C TYR A 253 -0.34 -2.71 -24.33
N ARG A 254 0.34 -2.88 -25.48
CA ARG A 254 -0.14 -3.65 -26.64
C ARG A 254 -0.50 -5.09 -26.27
N VAL A 255 0.42 -5.80 -25.61
CA VAL A 255 0.19 -7.18 -25.18
C VAL A 255 -0.99 -7.27 -24.20
N LYS A 256 -1.09 -6.37 -23.22
CA LYS A 256 -2.22 -6.35 -22.28
C LYS A 256 -3.53 -5.97 -22.96
N HIS A 257 -3.49 -5.08 -23.94
CA HIS A 257 -4.64 -4.66 -24.73
C HIS A 257 -5.21 -5.84 -25.51
N GLU A 258 -4.38 -6.56 -26.26
CA GLU A 258 -4.78 -7.74 -27.04
C GLU A 258 -5.34 -8.85 -26.14
N LEU A 259 -4.65 -9.13 -25.03
CA LEU A 259 -5.12 -10.09 -24.04
C LEU A 259 -6.50 -9.69 -23.51
N LYS A 260 -6.67 -8.43 -23.12
CA LYS A 260 -7.93 -7.94 -22.56
C LYS A 260 -9.06 -7.94 -23.60
N GLN A 261 -8.76 -7.55 -24.83
CA GLN A 261 -9.71 -7.53 -25.94
C GLN A 261 -10.22 -8.93 -26.26
N SER A 262 -9.33 -9.93 -26.32
CA SER A 262 -9.70 -11.32 -26.61
C SER A 262 -10.58 -11.97 -25.54
N GLN A 263 -10.53 -11.46 -24.30
CA GLN A 263 -11.22 -12.01 -23.14
C GLN A 263 -12.46 -11.21 -22.74
N THR A 264 -12.68 -10.00 -23.26
CA THR A 264 -13.73 -9.10 -22.75
C THR A 264 -14.85 -8.94 -23.75
N VAL A 265 -16.07 -9.33 -23.37
CA VAL A 265 -17.27 -9.05 -24.17
C VAL A 265 -17.54 -7.54 -24.12
N TRP A 266 -17.82 -6.93 -25.28
CA TRP A 266 -17.97 -5.47 -25.45
C TRP A 266 -16.75 -4.67 -24.98
N TYR A 267 -15.56 -5.13 -25.34
CA TYR A 267 -14.33 -4.43 -25.07
C TYR A 267 -14.34 -2.99 -25.62
N LYS A 268 -13.88 -2.04 -24.81
CA LYS A 268 -13.68 -0.64 -25.16
C LYS A 268 -12.18 -0.31 -25.08
N PRO A 269 -11.52 0.03 -26.20
CA PRO A 269 -10.11 0.37 -26.19
C PRO A 269 -9.84 1.68 -25.43
N PHE A 270 -8.60 1.86 -24.97
CA PHE A 270 -8.17 3.13 -24.41
C PHE A 270 -8.12 4.20 -25.52
N PRO A 271 -8.72 5.38 -25.33
CA PRO A 271 -9.01 6.29 -26.44
C PRO A 271 -7.82 7.12 -26.95
N ARG A 272 -6.71 7.24 -26.20
CA ARG A 272 -5.64 8.19 -26.53
C ARG A 272 -4.58 7.67 -27.51
N PHE A 273 -4.53 6.37 -27.78
CA PHE A 273 -3.53 5.85 -28.70
C PHE A 273 -3.89 6.16 -30.16
N VAL A 274 -3.03 6.95 -30.80
CA VAL A 274 -3.02 7.19 -32.25
C VAL A 274 -2.43 5.97 -32.96
N ALA A 275 -2.74 5.78 -34.24
CA ALA A 275 -2.05 4.80 -35.07
C ALA A 275 -0.54 5.10 -35.11
N SER A 276 0.28 4.08 -34.86
CA SER A 276 1.75 4.13 -34.93
C SER A 276 2.43 5.26 -34.12
N PRO A 277 2.31 5.26 -32.78
CA PRO A 277 2.88 6.32 -31.94
C PRO A 277 4.42 6.42 -31.99
N MET A 278 5.11 5.36 -32.42
CA MET A 278 6.58 5.36 -32.54
C MET A 278 7.10 6.10 -33.79
N ASP A 279 6.33 6.17 -34.87
CA ASP A 279 6.78 6.73 -36.16
C ASP A 279 7.20 8.21 -36.03
N SER A 280 6.54 8.96 -35.15
CA SER A 280 6.86 10.37 -34.90
C SER A 280 8.19 10.53 -34.14
N ILE A 281 8.47 9.61 -33.21
CA ILE A 281 9.72 9.58 -32.45
C ILE A 281 10.87 9.21 -33.39
N GLU A 282 10.69 8.17 -34.21
CA GLU A 282 11.70 7.71 -35.17
C GLU A 282 12.04 8.79 -36.20
N LYS A 283 11.02 9.47 -36.77
CA LYS A 283 11.25 10.62 -37.67
C LYS A 283 12.02 11.76 -36.99
N ALA A 284 11.73 12.05 -35.73
CA ALA A 284 12.45 13.09 -34.98
C ALA A 284 13.92 12.69 -34.71
N LEU A 285 14.18 11.41 -34.43
CA LEU A 285 15.54 10.89 -34.29
C LEU A 285 16.32 10.97 -35.62
N ASP A 286 15.71 10.55 -36.72
CA ASP A 286 16.32 10.62 -38.06
C ASP A 286 16.63 12.07 -38.48
N ALA A 287 15.74 13.00 -38.12
CA ALA A 287 15.91 14.43 -38.34
C ALA A 287 16.86 15.11 -37.32
N GLN A 288 17.47 14.35 -36.40
CA GLN A 288 18.37 14.85 -35.35
C GLN A 288 17.73 15.85 -34.38
N GLN A 289 16.41 15.79 -34.22
CA GLN A 289 15.64 16.64 -33.31
C GLN A 289 15.52 15.99 -31.93
N TRP A 290 16.63 15.93 -31.20
CA TRP A 290 16.76 15.16 -29.95
C TRP A 290 15.75 15.57 -28.86
N ASP A 291 15.58 16.86 -28.63
CA ASP A 291 14.61 17.39 -27.65
C ASP A 291 13.16 17.05 -28.04
N SER A 292 12.82 17.20 -29.32
CA SER A 292 11.50 16.81 -29.85
C SER A 292 11.25 15.31 -29.69
N ALA A 293 12.24 14.48 -29.99
CA ALA A 293 12.15 13.02 -29.82
C ALA A 293 11.90 12.63 -28.35
N ARG A 294 12.60 13.28 -27.41
CA ARG A 294 12.38 13.08 -25.95
C ARG A 294 10.97 13.49 -25.53
N LYS A 295 10.47 14.65 -25.96
CA LYS A 295 9.10 15.12 -25.68
C LYS A 295 8.02 14.19 -26.25
N LEU A 296 8.21 13.71 -27.48
CA LEU A 296 7.30 12.74 -28.10
C LEU A 296 7.33 11.40 -27.35
N ALA A 297 8.52 10.91 -26.98
CA ALA A 297 8.68 9.71 -26.17
C ALA A 297 7.99 9.84 -24.81
N ALA A 298 8.14 10.98 -24.13
CA ALA A 298 7.45 11.28 -22.87
C ALA A 298 5.92 11.17 -23.01
N GLY A 299 5.36 11.71 -24.10
CA GLY A 299 3.93 11.58 -24.40
C GLY A 299 3.48 10.13 -24.58
N VAL A 300 4.22 9.34 -25.37
CA VAL A 300 3.91 7.91 -25.59
C VAL A 300 4.03 7.09 -24.30
N ILE A 301 5.03 7.39 -23.47
CA ILE A 301 5.20 6.76 -22.15
C ILE A 301 4.00 7.06 -21.27
N GLN A 302 3.59 8.33 -21.17
CA GLN A 302 2.45 8.73 -20.35
C GLN A 302 1.15 8.05 -20.81
N ASP A 303 0.87 8.06 -22.11
CA ASP A 303 -0.31 7.37 -22.65
C ASP A 303 -0.24 5.85 -22.46
N GLY A 304 0.96 5.25 -22.51
CA GLY A 304 1.22 3.85 -22.18
C GLY A 304 0.91 3.51 -20.74
N LEU A 305 1.39 4.32 -19.79
CA LEU A 305 1.11 4.12 -18.37
C LEU A 305 -0.38 4.33 -18.05
N ASP A 306 -1.01 5.36 -18.61
CA ASP A 306 -2.46 5.59 -18.46
C ASP A 306 -3.28 4.44 -19.06
N GLY A 307 -2.86 3.95 -20.23
CA GLY A 307 -3.47 2.80 -20.89
C GLY A 307 -3.31 1.51 -20.07
N LEU A 308 -2.12 1.24 -19.53
CA LEU A 308 -1.86 0.11 -18.63
C LEU A 308 -2.75 0.18 -17.39
N ARG A 309 -2.86 1.36 -16.76
CA ARG A 309 -3.74 1.59 -15.61
C ARG A 309 -5.22 1.39 -15.97
N TYR A 310 -5.65 1.85 -17.14
CA TYR A 310 -7.00 1.63 -17.64
C TYR A 310 -7.31 0.13 -17.76
N LEU A 311 -6.41 -0.65 -18.34
CA LEU A 311 -6.58 -2.11 -18.50
C LEU A 311 -6.54 -2.85 -17.16
N GLN A 312 -5.62 -2.50 -16.26
CA GLN A 312 -5.52 -3.08 -14.92
C GLN A 312 -6.76 -2.79 -14.06
N THR A 313 -7.43 -1.67 -14.30
CA THR A 313 -8.62 -1.25 -13.54
C THR A 313 -9.92 -1.41 -14.31
N TYR A 314 -9.90 -2.10 -15.44
CA TYR A 314 -11.00 -2.19 -16.39
C TYR A 314 -12.31 -2.70 -15.74
N GLU A 315 -12.21 -3.72 -14.90
CA GLU A 315 -13.36 -4.35 -14.23
C GLU A 315 -13.67 -3.76 -12.85
N ARG A 316 -12.89 -2.76 -12.41
CA ARG A 316 -13.01 -2.16 -11.08
C ARG A 316 -14.42 -1.64 -10.82
N ARG A 317 -15.06 -1.03 -11.83
CA ARG A 317 -16.43 -0.51 -11.71
C ARG A 317 -17.46 -1.63 -11.50
N LEU A 318 -17.33 -2.73 -12.24
CA LEU A 318 -18.21 -3.88 -12.14
C LEU A 318 -18.11 -4.53 -10.76
N ILE A 319 -16.88 -4.84 -10.31
CA ILE A 319 -16.61 -5.43 -8.99
C ILE A 319 -17.11 -4.52 -7.88
N LYS A 320 -16.81 -3.21 -7.93
CA LYS A 320 -17.33 -2.24 -6.96
C LYS A 320 -18.86 -2.24 -6.92
N GLY A 321 -19.51 -2.28 -8.07
CA GLY A 321 -20.98 -2.37 -8.16
C GLY A 321 -21.54 -3.61 -7.46
N MET A 322 -20.94 -4.79 -7.70
CA MET A 322 -21.35 -6.04 -7.04
C MET A 322 -21.15 -5.99 -5.53
N VAL A 323 -20.01 -5.49 -5.07
CA VAL A 323 -19.70 -5.35 -3.64
C VAL A 323 -20.67 -4.38 -2.97
N ILE A 324 -20.94 -3.22 -3.57
CA ILE A 324 -21.92 -2.26 -3.05
C ILE A 324 -23.31 -2.90 -2.98
N ALA A 325 -23.76 -3.55 -4.06
CA ALA A 325 -25.05 -4.23 -4.07
C ALA A 325 -25.14 -5.33 -2.99
N SER A 326 -24.03 -6.03 -2.73
CA SER A 326 -23.95 -7.05 -1.67
C SER A 326 -24.13 -6.45 -0.29
N TYR A 327 -23.36 -5.40 0.03
CA TYR A 327 -23.43 -4.74 1.34
C TYR A 327 -24.79 -4.09 1.57
N LEU A 328 -25.36 -3.45 0.55
CA LEU A 328 -26.71 -2.88 0.65
C LEU A 328 -27.77 -3.97 0.84
N GLY A 329 -27.68 -5.07 0.10
CA GLY A 329 -28.60 -6.21 0.25
C GLY A 329 -28.48 -6.86 1.63
N TRP A 330 -27.25 -7.07 2.11
CA TRP A 330 -26.99 -7.60 3.45
C TRP A 330 -27.51 -6.68 4.55
N ALA A 331 -27.26 -5.38 4.46
CA ALA A 331 -27.76 -4.41 5.43
C ALA A 331 -29.30 -4.37 5.44
N ALA A 332 -29.93 -4.39 4.27
CA ALA A 332 -31.39 -4.47 4.16
C ALA A 332 -31.93 -5.78 4.75
N TYR A 333 -31.25 -6.90 4.51
CA TYR A 333 -31.65 -8.19 5.07
C TYR A 333 -31.51 -8.22 6.60
N ALA A 334 -30.41 -7.72 7.14
CA ALA A 334 -30.20 -7.60 8.58
C ALA A 334 -31.23 -6.65 9.23
N ALA A 335 -31.57 -5.54 8.56
CA ALA A 335 -32.60 -4.62 9.03
C ALA A 335 -33.97 -5.30 9.09
N LEU A 336 -34.30 -6.13 8.10
CA LEU A 336 -35.54 -6.93 8.12
C LEU A 336 -35.56 -7.91 9.30
N PHE A 337 -34.45 -8.56 9.61
CA PHE A 337 -34.37 -9.46 10.76
C PHE A 337 -34.69 -8.74 12.09
N ILE A 338 -34.29 -7.48 12.23
CA ILE A 338 -34.49 -6.68 13.45
C ILE A 338 -35.89 -6.03 13.49
N LEU A 339 -36.35 -5.50 12.35
CA LEU A 339 -37.51 -4.61 12.29
C LEU A 339 -38.81 -5.32 11.90
N ARG A 340 -38.75 -6.54 11.38
CA ARG A 340 -39.95 -7.26 10.91
C ARG A 340 -40.72 -7.88 12.07
N PRO A 341 -42.03 -7.62 12.18
CA PRO A 341 -42.90 -8.37 13.09
C PRO A 341 -42.97 -9.85 12.69
N LEU A 342 -42.78 -10.75 13.65
CA LEU A 342 -42.78 -12.21 13.48
C LEU A 342 -44.09 -12.75 12.86
N ASP A 343 -45.19 -12.00 12.97
CA ASP A 343 -46.55 -12.45 12.65
C ASP A 343 -46.99 -12.20 11.20
N THR A 344 -46.07 -11.78 10.33
CA THR A 344 -46.39 -11.52 8.91
C THR A 344 -46.37 -12.82 8.10
N HIS A 345 -47.51 -13.17 7.51
CA HIS A 345 -47.64 -14.33 6.62
C HIS A 345 -46.55 -14.32 5.54
N GLY A 346 -45.94 -15.48 5.28
CA GLY A 346 -44.90 -15.63 4.27
C GLY A 346 -45.40 -15.37 2.84
N ILE A 347 -44.46 -15.19 1.91
CA ILE A 347 -44.80 -15.13 0.48
C ILE A 347 -45.44 -16.46 0.02
N SER A 348 -46.31 -16.42 -0.99
CA SER A 348 -46.89 -17.64 -1.55
C SER A 348 -45.81 -18.52 -2.20
N VAL A 349 -46.04 -19.85 -2.25
CA VAL A 349 -45.12 -20.82 -2.87
C VAL A 349 -44.74 -20.41 -4.30
N ARG A 350 -45.73 -19.98 -5.09
CA ARG A 350 -45.52 -19.46 -6.46
C ARG A 350 -44.64 -18.21 -6.47
N GLY A 351 -44.82 -17.29 -5.53
CA GLY A 351 -43.99 -16.10 -5.40
C GLY A 351 -42.54 -16.43 -5.01
N TYR A 352 -42.35 -17.38 -4.09
CA TYR A 352 -41.03 -17.89 -3.73
C TYR A 352 -40.29 -18.49 -4.93
N GLN A 353 -40.98 -19.35 -5.70
CA GLN A 353 -40.43 -19.97 -6.91
C GLN A 353 -40.01 -18.90 -7.93
N VAL A 354 -40.87 -17.93 -8.23
CA VAL A 354 -40.57 -16.87 -9.20
C VAL A 354 -39.34 -16.04 -8.79
N VAL A 355 -39.30 -15.55 -7.54
CA VAL A 355 -38.17 -14.74 -7.06
C VAL A 355 -36.87 -15.54 -7.07
N THR A 356 -36.94 -16.81 -6.67
CA THR A 356 -35.78 -17.71 -6.67
C THR A 356 -35.30 -18.01 -8.10
N SER A 357 -36.21 -18.30 -9.03
CA SER A 357 -35.86 -18.52 -10.44
C SER A 357 -35.24 -17.29 -11.08
N ILE A 358 -35.70 -16.08 -10.76
CA ILE A 358 -35.08 -14.83 -11.23
C ILE A 358 -33.67 -14.69 -10.66
N ALA A 359 -33.49 -14.87 -9.34
CA ALA A 359 -32.17 -14.76 -8.71
C ALA A 359 -31.16 -15.77 -9.28
N LEU A 360 -31.58 -17.02 -9.46
CA LEU A 360 -30.76 -18.07 -10.08
C LEU A 360 -30.50 -17.80 -11.57
N GLY A 361 -31.47 -17.24 -12.29
CA GLY A 361 -31.31 -16.83 -13.69
C GLY A 361 -30.28 -15.72 -13.85
N VAL A 362 -30.33 -14.69 -13.00
CA VAL A 362 -29.33 -13.60 -12.96
C VAL A 362 -27.95 -14.15 -12.61
N LEU A 363 -27.88 -15.00 -11.57
CA LEU A 363 -26.63 -15.65 -11.17
C LEU A 363 -26.02 -16.47 -12.32
N GLY A 364 -26.83 -17.32 -12.95
CA GLY A 364 -26.42 -18.15 -14.09
C GLY A 364 -25.97 -17.32 -15.28
N ALA A 365 -26.65 -16.21 -15.59
CA ALA A 365 -26.26 -15.30 -16.66
C ALA A 365 -24.88 -14.65 -16.40
N PHE A 366 -24.63 -14.17 -15.18
CA PHE A 366 -23.32 -13.61 -14.82
C PHE A 366 -22.23 -14.68 -14.80
N TRP A 367 -22.50 -15.88 -14.27
CA TRP A 367 -21.54 -16.98 -14.31
C TRP A 367 -21.20 -17.40 -15.73
N ALA A 368 -22.18 -17.47 -16.63
CA ALA A 368 -21.93 -17.71 -18.05
C ALA A 368 -21.08 -16.59 -18.67
N LEU A 369 -21.38 -15.33 -18.37
CA LEU A 369 -20.59 -14.18 -18.82
C LEU A 369 -19.13 -14.28 -18.35
N PHE A 370 -18.89 -14.58 -17.07
CA PHE A 370 -17.55 -14.74 -16.52
C PHE A 370 -16.82 -15.95 -17.08
N ALA A 371 -17.53 -17.05 -17.39
CA ALA A 371 -16.95 -18.22 -18.02
C ALA A 371 -16.46 -17.92 -19.42
N VAL A 372 -17.30 -17.22 -20.22
CA VAL A 372 -16.93 -16.73 -21.56
C VAL A 372 -15.73 -15.78 -21.48
N GLN A 373 -15.69 -14.91 -20.47
CA GLN A 373 -14.60 -13.94 -20.28
C GLN A 373 -13.35 -14.51 -19.60
N LYS A 374 -13.35 -15.80 -19.21
CA LYS A 374 -12.27 -16.44 -18.43
C LYS A 374 -11.93 -15.65 -17.16
N SER A 375 -12.93 -15.04 -16.53
CA SER A 375 -12.72 -14.21 -15.33
C SER A 375 -12.23 -15.05 -14.14
N PRO A 376 -11.50 -14.45 -13.18
CA PRO A 376 -11.08 -15.14 -11.97
C PRO A 376 -12.26 -15.73 -11.18
N TRP A 377 -12.04 -16.87 -10.53
CA TRP A 377 -13.08 -17.56 -9.74
C TRP A 377 -13.73 -16.68 -8.67
N THR A 378 -13.00 -15.68 -8.16
CA THR A 378 -13.51 -14.72 -7.16
C THR A 378 -14.71 -13.93 -7.67
N TYR A 379 -14.84 -13.69 -8.98
CA TYR A 379 -15.95 -12.93 -9.57
C TYR A 379 -17.28 -13.68 -9.43
N TYR A 380 -17.25 -15.00 -9.56
CA TYR A 380 -18.39 -15.88 -9.38
C TYR A 380 -18.92 -15.81 -7.95
N VAL A 381 -18.01 -15.70 -6.98
CA VAL A 381 -18.36 -15.50 -5.57
C VAL A 381 -18.93 -14.10 -5.36
N TYR A 382 -18.30 -13.06 -5.90
CA TYR A 382 -18.78 -11.68 -5.75
C TYR A 382 -20.20 -11.45 -6.26
N VAL A 383 -20.63 -12.13 -7.34
CA VAL A 383 -21.99 -12.00 -7.86
C VAL A 383 -23.02 -12.89 -7.15
N ALA A 384 -22.58 -13.95 -6.46
CA ALA A 384 -23.49 -14.81 -5.68
C ALA A 384 -24.09 -14.07 -4.47
N PHE A 385 -23.29 -13.26 -3.79
CA PHE A 385 -23.69 -12.48 -2.61
C PHE A 385 -24.88 -11.53 -2.86
N PRO A 386 -24.84 -10.61 -3.85
CA PRO A 386 -25.96 -9.71 -4.09
C PRO A 386 -27.20 -10.48 -4.57
N CYS A 387 -27.05 -11.53 -5.38
CA CYS A 387 -28.17 -12.38 -5.79
C CYS A 387 -28.88 -13.01 -4.57
N TYR A 388 -28.10 -13.58 -3.64
CA TYR A 388 -28.65 -14.18 -2.42
C TYR A 388 -29.33 -13.15 -1.51
N PHE A 389 -28.64 -12.07 -1.15
CA PHE A 389 -29.19 -11.12 -0.18
C PHE A 389 -30.43 -10.39 -0.72
N TRP A 390 -30.42 -9.97 -1.98
CA TRP A 390 -31.59 -9.33 -2.56
C TRP A 390 -32.75 -10.30 -2.77
N GLN A 391 -32.48 -11.58 -3.06
CA GLN A 391 -33.51 -12.62 -3.02
C GLN A 391 -34.16 -12.68 -1.63
N GLN A 392 -33.37 -12.75 -0.55
CA GLN A 392 -33.89 -12.79 0.82
C GLN A 392 -34.70 -11.52 1.17
N VAL A 393 -34.18 -10.34 0.80
CA VAL A 393 -34.88 -9.07 1.01
C VAL A 393 -36.23 -9.07 0.30
N VAL A 394 -36.29 -9.45 -0.97
CA VAL A 394 -37.56 -9.46 -1.73
C VAL A 394 -38.55 -10.46 -1.13
N LEU A 395 -38.10 -11.68 -0.78
CA LEU A 395 -38.95 -12.72 -0.20
C LEU A 395 -39.57 -12.28 1.14
N GLN A 396 -38.84 -11.52 1.95
CA GLN A 396 -39.26 -11.13 3.29
C GLN A 396 -39.95 -9.75 3.35
N MET A 397 -39.58 -8.82 2.47
CA MET A 397 -40.14 -7.48 2.43
C MET A 397 -41.48 -7.43 1.68
N THR A 398 -41.67 -8.27 0.66
CA THR A 398 -42.91 -8.28 -0.14
C THR A 398 -44.17 -8.53 0.70
N PRO A 399 -44.22 -9.54 1.61
CA PRO A 399 -45.39 -9.74 2.47
C PRO A 399 -45.59 -8.62 3.48
N TYR A 400 -44.51 -8.04 4.00
CA TYR A 400 -44.56 -6.92 4.94
C TYR A 400 -45.18 -5.66 4.30
N ILE A 401 -44.75 -5.29 3.08
CA ILE A 401 -45.33 -4.16 2.34
C ILE A 401 -46.82 -4.41 2.05
N ARG A 402 -47.18 -5.63 1.64
CA ARG A 402 -48.59 -5.99 1.39
C ARG A 402 -49.44 -5.91 2.66
N ALA A 403 -48.90 -6.30 3.82
CA ALA A 403 -49.58 -6.21 5.10
C ALA A 403 -49.74 -4.75 5.60
N GLN A 404 -48.79 -3.87 5.28
CA GLN A 404 -48.87 -2.44 5.64
C GLN A 404 -49.71 -1.57 4.69
N ASN A 405 -50.10 -2.08 3.51
CA ASN A 405 -50.95 -1.34 2.56
C ASN A 405 -52.38 -1.03 3.06
N SER A 406 -52.69 -1.30 4.32
CA SER A 406 -53.87 -0.79 5.05
C SER A 406 -53.65 0.58 5.70
N GLY A 407 -52.41 1.07 5.81
CA GLY A 407 -52.07 2.41 6.31
C GLY A 407 -50.99 3.06 5.44
N GLY A 408 -51.37 4.07 4.65
CA GLY A 408 -50.53 4.65 3.60
C GLY A 408 -49.08 4.95 4.02
N TRP A 409 -48.13 4.31 3.34
CA TRP A 409 -46.72 4.69 3.37
C TRP A 409 -46.58 6.16 2.95
N ARG A 410 -46.32 7.06 3.91
CA ARG A 410 -46.11 8.48 3.62
C ARG A 410 -44.71 8.62 3.03
N PHE A 411 -44.62 8.76 1.70
CA PHE A 411 -43.38 8.91 0.93
C PHE A 411 -42.35 9.85 1.61
N GLY A 412 -42.80 10.95 2.21
CA GLY A 412 -41.95 11.89 2.95
C GLY A 412 -41.23 11.31 4.17
N ARG A 413 -41.83 10.37 4.92
CA ARG A 413 -41.15 9.68 6.03
C ARG A 413 -40.09 8.71 5.51
N GLY A 414 -40.41 7.97 4.44
CA GLY A 414 -39.45 7.08 3.79
C GLY A 414 -38.23 7.85 3.28
N LEU A 415 -38.46 9.00 2.62
CA LEU A 415 -37.40 9.89 2.16
C LEU A 415 -36.56 10.44 3.31
N PHE A 416 -37.20 10.84 4.42
CA PHE A 416 -36.49 11.29 5.62
C PHE A 416 -35.56 10.21 6.20
N TYR A 417 -36.05 8.97 6.37
CA TYR A 417 -35.21 7.88 6.88
C TYR A 417 -34.08 7.52 5.91
N ALA A 418 -34.34 7.50 4.60
CA ALA A 418 -33.31 7.27 3.59
C ALA A 418 -32.23 8.35 3.64
N ALA A 419 -32.62 9.62 3.77
CA ALA A 419 -31.70 10.75 3.92
C ALA A 419 -30.90 10.64 5.23
N ALA A 420 -31.54 10.29 6.35
CA ALA A 420 -30.86 10.11 7.63
C ALA A 420 -29.82 8.98 7.57
N VAL A 421 -30.17 7.82 7.00
CA VAL A 421 -29.24 6.71 6.79
C VAL A 421 -28.06 7.13 5.91
N PHE A 422 -28.34 7.86 4.81
CA PHE A 422 -27.29 8.38 3.96
C PHE A 422 -26.33 9.30 4.72
N VAL A 423 -26.85 10.24 5.51
CA VAL A 423 -26.04 11.16 6.33
C VAL A 423 -25.19 10.40 7.34
N VAL A 424 -25.75 9.39 8.02
CA VAL A 424 -25.00 8.55 8.97
C VAL A 424 -23.88 7.80 8.27
N LEU A 425 -24.16 7.16 7.14
CA LEU A 425 -23.15 6.43 6.36
C LEU A 425 -22.03 7.36 5.86
N GLN A 426 -22.38 8.55 5.33
CA GLN A 426 -21.39 9.55 4.94
C GLN A 426 -20.56 10.03 6.14
N SER A 427 -21.19 10.22 7.30
CA SER A 427 -20.48 10.60 8.53
C SER A 427 -19.51 9.51 8.96
N MET A 428 -19.89 8.22 8.88
CA MET A 428 -18.99 7.10 9.17
C MET A 428 -17.79 7.07 8.19
N VAL A 429 -18.02 7.33 6.90
CA VAL A 429 -16.94 7.44 5.91
C VAL A 429 -15.99 8.59 6.25
N LEU A 430 -16.53 9.77 6.52
CA LEU A 430 -15.73 10.93 6.93
C LEU A 430 -14.98 10.66 8.25
N ALA A 431 -15.54 9.85 9.15
CA ALA A 431 -14.92 9.52 10.43
C ALA A 431 -13.67 8.63 10.30
N TYR A 432 -13.45 7.98 9.14
CA TYR A 432 -12.16 7.34 8.82
C TYR A 432 -11.05 8.36 8.55
N VAL A 433 -11.40 9.55 8.07
CA VAL A 433 -10.44 10.65 7.82
C VAL A 433 -10.34 11.56 9.06
N HIS A 434 -11.48 11.85 9.68
CA HIS A 434 -11.61 12.78 10.78
C HIS A 434 -12.20 12.07 12.00
N ARG A 435 -11.31 11.48 12.81
CA ARG A 435 -11.68 10.61 13.96
C ARG A 435 -12.63 11.27 14.95
N PHE A 436 -12.58 12.59 15.13
CA PHE A 436 -13.47 13.34 16.05
C PHE A 436 -14.97 13.14 15.73
N ILE A 437 -15.32 12.78 14.50
CA ILE A 437 -16.71 12.51 14.11
C ILE A 437 -17.27 11.31 14.90
N TRP A 438 -16.45 10.32 15.24
CA TRP A 438 -16.86 9.23 16.14
C TRP A 438 -17.19 9.73 17.53
N SER A 439 -16.44 10.71 18.06
CA SER A 439 -16.73 11.34 19.34
C SER A 439 -18.08 12.04 19.33
N VAL A 440 -18.39 12.77 18.25
CA VAL A 440 -19.72 13.37 18.05
C VAL A 440 -20.80 12.28 18.02
N GLY A 441 -20.57 11.18 17.30
CA GLY A 441 -21.48 10.03 17.25
C GLY A 441 -21.77 9.43 18.63
N PHE A 442 -20.74 9.25 19.47
CA PHE A 442 -20.91 8.78 20.85
C PHE A 442 -21.70 9.76 21.72
N VAL A 443 -21.54 11.07 21.53
CA VAL A 443 -22.36 12.07 22.23
C VAL A 443 -23.82 11.99 21.78
N VAL A 444 -24.07 11.87 20.46
CA VAL A 444 -25.42 11.74 19.91
C VAL A 444 -26.12 10.50 20.48
N ILE A 445 -25.45 9.34 20.46
CA ILE A 445 -26.02 8.06 20.92
C ILE A 445 -26.08 7.98 22.46
N GLY A 446 -25.08 8.53 23.14
CA GLY A 446 -24.95 8.45 24.60
C GLY A 446 -25.82 9.46 25.35
N VAL A 447 -26.06 10.64 24.78
CA VAL A 447 -26.74 11.76 25.46
C VAL A 447 -28.03 12.14 24.75
N LEU A 448 -27.94 12.52 23.47
CA LEU A 448 -29.08 13.12 22.75
C LEU A 448 -30.21 12.11 22.51
N TRP A 449 -29.87 10.87 22.12
CA TRP A 449 -30.87 9.82 21.92
C TRP A 449 -31.64 9.51 23.21
N PRO A 450 -31.00 9.14 24.35
CA PRO A 450 -31.73 8.85 25.59
C PRO A 450 -32.63 9.98 26.07
N MET A 451 -32.19 11.23 25.90
CA MET A 451 -32.99 12.41 26.23
C MET A 451 -34.24 12.51 25.36
N ALA A 452 -34.11 12.26 24.05
CA ALA A 452 -35.22 12.32 23.10
C ALA A 452 -36.18 11.11 23.23
N SER A 453 -35.68 9.94 23.64
CA SER A 453 -36.48 8.71 23.75
C SER A 453 -37.14 8.50 25.12
N GLY A 454 -36.83 9.32 26.12
CA GLY A 454 -37.43 9.24 27.46
C GLY A 454 -36.99 8.04 28.31
N LEU A 455 -35.87 7.40 27.97
CA LEU A 455 -35.32 6.25 28.70
C LEU A 455 -34.78 6.69 30.07
N ARG A 456 -35.38 6.20 31.17
CA ARG A 456 -35.12 6.70 32.54
C ARG A 456 -33.93 6.09 33.30
N GLU A 457 -33.17 5.16 32.73
CA GLU A 457 -32.00 4.56 33.40
C GLU A 457 -30.79 4.38 32.47
N THR A 458 -30.26 5.48 31.93
CA THR A 458 -29.15 5.44 30.96
C THR A 458 -27.86 6.10 31.46
N ARG A 459 -27.76 6.48 32.74
CA ARG A 459 -26.58 7.22 33.26
C ARG A 459 -25.26 6.49 33.02
N LEU A 460 -25.24 5.16 33.22
CA LEU A 460 -24.05 4.35 32.97
C LEU A 460 -23.75 4.26 31.46
N TRP A 461 -24.77 4.12 30.62
CA TRP A 461 -24.64 4.16 29.16
C TRP A 461 -24.07 5.49 28.67
N SER A 462 -24.64 6.61 29.10
CA SER A 462 -24.16 7.96 28.77
C SER A 462 -22.71 8.16 29.22
N LEU A 463 -22.37 7.74 30.44
CA LEU A 463 -21.00 7.81 30.94
C LEU A 463 -20.05 6.97 30.09
N SER A 464 -20.41 5.72 29.77
CA SER A 464 -19.60 4.86 28.91
C SER A 464 -19.38 5.48 27.53
N CYS A 465 -20.43 5.98 26.88
CA CYS A 465 -20.30 6.66 25.59
C CYS A 465 -19.41 7.91 25.67
N LEU A 466 -19.55 8.74 26.71
CA LEU A 466 -18.74 9.95 26.87
C LEU A 466 -17.26 9.62 27.13
N VAL A 467 -16.97 8.59 27.92
CA VAL A 467 -15.59 8.12 28.13
C VAL A 467 -15.01 7.58 26.82
N THR A 468 -15.78 6.77 26.07
CA THR A 468 -15.34 6.28 24.76
C THR A 468 -15.18 7.41 23.74
N ALA A 469 -15.96 8.50 23.84
CA ALA A 469 -15.83 9.67 22.96
C ALA A 469 -14.49 10.40 23.09
N ILE A 470 -13.71 10.18 24.16
CA ILE A 470 -12.37 10.74 24.31
C ILE A 470 -11.38 10.04 23.37
N PHE A 471 -11.52 8.73 23.18
CA PHE A 471 -10.54 7.92 22.44
C PHE A 471 -10.27 8.41 21.00
N PRO A 472 -11.28 8.76 20.18
CA PRO A 472 -11.03 9.30 18.83
C PRO A 472 -10.36 10.68 18.80
N LEU A 473 -10.31 11.41 19.92
CA LEU A 473 -9.64 12.71 20.05
C LEU A 473 -8.17 12.59 20.46
N LEU A 474 -7.73 11.42 20.95
CA LEU A 474 -6.35 11.16 21.31
C LEU A 474 -5.48 11.01 20.06
N SER A 475 -4.18 11.32 20.18
CA SER A 475 -3.21 11.13 19.10
C SER A 475 -3.25 9.69 18.57
N VAL A 476 -3.03 9.53 17.26
CA VAL A 476 -2.86 8.22 16.63
C VAL A 476 -1.48 7.66 16.98
N ASP A 477 -0.48 8.53 17.03
CA ASP A 477 0.88 8.18 17.40
C ASP A 477 0.94 7.91 18.89
N LYS A 478 1.29 6.67 19.23
CA LYS A 478 1.40 6.23 20.62
C LYS A 478 2.63 6.85 21.26
N GLU A 479 2.48 8.05 21.80
CA GLU A 479 3.43 8.57 22.76
C GLU A 479 3.17 7.91 24.11
N GLU A 480 4.13 7.08 24.53
CA GLU A 480 4.10 6.48 25.86
C GLU A 480 4.29 7.58 26.89
N THR A 481 3.23 7.90 27.61
CA THR A 481 3.31 8.80 28.76
C THR A 481 3.10 7.97 30.02
N ILE A 482 4.09 8.05 30.92
CA ILE A 482 4.01 7.38 32.23
C ILE A 482 2.70 7.76 32.92
N LEU A 483 2.30 9.04 32.81
CA LEU A 483 1.04 9.55 33.35
C LEU A 483 -0.19 8.78 32.84
N ALA A 484 -0.32 8.58 31.51
CA ALA A 484 -1.47 7.87 30.94
C ALA A 484 -1.46 6.39 31.33
N ILE A 485 -0.28 5.76 31.35
CA ILE A 485 -0.12 4.35 31.76
C ILE A 485 -0.52 4.18 33.23
N THR A 486 -0.01 5.04 34.11
CA THR A 486 -0.36 5.03 35.53
C THR A 486 -1.86 5.30 35.74
N PHE A 487 -2.43 6.30 35.05
CA PHE A 487 -3.86 6.61 35.15
C PHE A 487 -4.74 5.46 34.67
N GLY A 488 -4.37 4.81 33.56
CA GLY A 488 -5.04 3.61 33.05
C GLY A 488 -4.99 2.46 34.05
N GLY A 489 -3.81 2.18 34.62
CA GLY A 489 -3.63 1.17 35.66
C GLY A 489 -4.46 1.46 36.92
N CYS A 490 -4.43 2.68 37.43
CA CYS A 490 -5.25 3.10 38.56
C CYS A 490 -6.75 2.98 38.26
N SER A 491 -7.18 3.31 37.04
CA SER A 491 -8.58 3.19 36.61
C SER A 491 -9.03 1.73 36.57
N MET A 492 -8.19 0.82 36.08
CA MET A 492 -8.47 -0.63 36.08
C MET A 492 -8.61 -1.16 37.53
N LEU A 493 -7.71 -0.76 38.42
CA LEU A 493 -7.77 -1.12 39.84
C LEU A 493 -9.04 -0.56 40.52
N ALA A 494 -9.43 0.68 40.21
CA ALA A 494 -10.65 1.29 40.72
C ALA A 494 -11.90 0.54 40.23
N CYS A 495 -11.97 0.19 38.94
CA CYS A 495 -13.05 -0.62 38.37
C CYS A 495 -13.11 -2.01 39.02
N ALA A 496 -11.97 -2.67 39.23
CA ALA A 496 -11.91 -3.95 39.93
C ALA A 496 -12.40 -3.82 41.38
N ALA A 497 -11.96 -2.78 42.10
CA ALA A 497 -12.41 -2.52 43.47
C ALA A 497 -13.92 -2.24 43.54
N LEU A 498 -14.48 -1.47 42.60
CA LEU A 498 -15.92 -1.26 42.48
C LEU A 498 -16.66 -2.57 42.16
N TYR A 499 -16.12 -3.39 41.25
CA TYR A 499 -16.67 -4.71 40.94
C TYR A 499 -16.68 -5.63 42.16
N PHE A 500 -15.61 -5.68 42.96
CA PHE A 500 -15.61 -6.50 44.18
C PHE A 500 -16.51 -5.93 45.28
N LYS A 501 -16.60 -4.60 45.39
CA LYS A 501 -17.44 -3.92 46.38
C LYS A 501 -18.94 -4.05 46.09
N PHE A 502 -19.33 -4.06 44.82
CA PHE A 502 -20.74 -4.10 44.39
C PHE A 502 -21.15 -5.44 43.74
N GLY A 503 -20.21 -6.32 43.43
CA GLY A 503 -20.40 -7.59 42.71
C GLY A 503 -20.46 -8.84 43.62
N GLY A 504 -20.55 -8.66 44.94
CA GLY A 504 -21.05 -9.72 45.81
C GLY A 504 -22.55 -9.91 45.58
N LEU A 505 -22.91 -11.07 44.99
CA LEU A 505 -24.27 -11.59 44.67
C LEU A 505 -24.79 -11.34 43.23
N SER A 506 -24.29 -12.16 42.30
CA SER A 506 -25.08 -13.02 41.39
C SER A 506 -26.28 -12.47 40.58
N LYS A 507 -26.45 -11.17 40.31
CA LYS A 507 -27.61 -10.69 39.51
C LYS A 507 -27.38 -9.51 38.54
N LEU A 508 -26.21 -9.35 37.94
CA LEU A 508 -25.99 -8.24 36.96
C LEU A 508 -25.96 -8.60 35.46
N PRO A 509 -25.58 -9.80 34.96
CA PRO A 509 -25.53 -10.01 33.51
C PRO A 509 -26.92 -10.18 32.85
N THR A 510 -27.94 -10.57 33.62
CA THR A 510 -29.24 -10.99 33.05
C THR A 510 -30.21 -9.84 32.76
N ARG A 511 -29.97 -8.60 33.23
CA ARG A 511 -30.91 -7.48 33.03
C ARG A 511 -30.59 -6.58 31.84
N LEU A 512 -29.35 -6.53 31.37
CA LEU A 512 -28.98 -5.71 30.21
C LEU A 512 -29.49 -6.28 28.87
N PHE A 513 -29.78 -7.60 28.82
CA PHE A 513 -30.42 -8.25 27.65
C PHE A 513 -31.93 -8.51 27.83
N ALA A 514 -32.50 -8.30 29.02
CA ALA A 514 -33.91 -8.61 29.30
C ALA A 514 -34.91 -7.54 28.81
N ILE A 515 -34.44 -6.42 28.25
CA ILE A 515 -35.33 -5.37 27.72
C ILE A 515 -35.99 -5.77 26.38
N GLN A 516 -35.61 -6.92 25.79
CA GLN A 516 -36.18 -7.36 24.50
C GLN A 516 -37.28 -8.44 24.58
N VAL A 517 -37.66 -8.93 25.76
CA VAL A 517 -38.80 -9.87 25.89
C VAL A 517 -39.60 -9.55 27.15
N GLY A 518 -40.52 -8.60 27.06
CA GLY A 518 -41.57 -8.45 28.09
C GLY A 518 -42.58 -9.59 27.97
N PRO A 519 -43.02 -10.23 29.07
CA PRO A 519 -44.12 -11.18 29.01
C PRO A 519 -45.40 -10.38 28.77
N ARG A 520 -45.97 -10.49 27.56
CA ARG A 520 -47.37 -10.09 27.34
C ARG A 520 -48.24 -11.16 27.95
N SER A 521 -48.85 -10.85 29.08
CA SER A 521 -50.00 -11.56 29.62
C SER A 521 -51.16 -11.45 28.62
N CYS A 522 -51.65 -12.60 28.13
CA CYS A 522 -52.94 -12.70 27.48
C CYS A 522 -54.06 -12.69 28.53
N PRO A 523 -55.21 -12.03 28.27
CA PRO A 523 -56.51 -12.60 28.57
C PRO A 523 -56.84 -13.74 27.61
#